data_AF-F4Q1D1-F1
#
_entry.id   AF-F4Q1D1-F1
#
_cell.length_a   1.000
_cell.length_b   1.000
_cell.length_c   1.000
_cell.angle_alpha   90.00
_cell.angle_beta   90.00
_cell.angle_gamma   90.00
#
_symmetry.space_group_name_H-M   'P 1'
#
loop_
_entity.id
_entity.type
_entity.pdbx_description
1 polymer ?
#
loop_
_entity_poly.entity_id
_entity_poly.type
_entity_poly.pdbx_seq_one_letter_code
_entity_poly.pdbx_strand_id
1 'polypeptide(L)'
;MISPQFFSTLSLNQTITTLMLTNGTLVKQFIPSFCQLILTNQSIVALDISDNYLEPSQDLDQAFKQNKSIKILNISENQFNQDIFDALLSSDTVQYLLVDINRLAFHQHRYFSESKSLIQTFLIGATTNMKPFHFNPSILSD
;
A
#
# COMPACT_ATOMS: atom_id res chain seq x y z
N MET A 1 -17.60 -11.35 1.03
CA MET A 1 -17.86 -10.60 -0.22
C MET A 1 -17.94 -9.12 0.14
N ILE A 2 -17.05 -8.28 -0.41
CA ILE A 2 -17.12 -6.82 -0.21
C ILE A 2 -18.36 -6.27 -0.91
N SER A 3 -19.09 -5.37 -0.25
CA SER A 3 -20.24 -4.69 -0.85
C SER A 3 -19.80 -3.82 -2.05
N PRO A 4 -20.57 -3.75 -3.16
CA PRO A 4 -20.26 -2.86 -4.27
C PRO A 4 -20.13 -1.38 -3.87
N GLN A 5 -20.75 -0.96 -2.75
CA GLN A 5 -20.69 0.41 -2.24
C GLN A 5 -19.55 0.67 -1.24
N PHE A 6 -18.75 -0.34 -0.90
CA PHE A 6 -17.73 -0.23 0.14
C PHE A 6 -16.71 0.88 -0.14
N PHE A 7 -16.08 0.85 -1.33
CA PHE A 7 -15.07 1.84 -1.71
C PHE A 7 -15.65 3.23 -1.91
N SER A 8 -16.83 3.36 -2.54
CA SER A 8 -17.47 4.66 -2.74
C SER A 8 -17.90 5.30 -1.42
N THR A 9 -18.32 4.50 -0.44
CA THR A 9 -18.63 5.00 0.90
C THR A 9 -17.36 5.44 1.63
N LEU A 10 -16.29 4.65 1.56
CA LEU A 10 -15.00 5.00 2.14
C LEU A 10 -14.37 6.23 1.50
N SER A 11 -14.56 6.48 0.20
CA SER A 11 -14.07 7.69 -0.47
C SER A 11 -14.57 8.99 0.18
N LEU A 12 -15.77 8.96 0.78
CA LEU A 12 -16.37 10.10 1.46
C LEU A 12 -16.01 10.15 2.95
N ASN A 13 -15.50 9.05 3.51
CA ASN A 13 -15.12 9.00 4.91
C ASN A 13 -13.84 9.81 5.15
N GLN A 14 -13.83 10.66 6.17
CA GLN A 14 -12.70 11.51 6.53
C GLN A 14 -12.14 11.19 7.93
N THR A 15 -12.55 10.07 8.53
CA THR A 15 -12.22 9.71 9.92
C THR A 15 -11.40 8.43 10.03
N ILE A 16 -11.50 7.53 9.06
CA ILE A 16 -10.75 6.28 9.02
C ILE A 16 -9.35 6.56 8.50
N THR A 17 -8.37 6.37 9.37
CA THR A 17 -6.96 6.61 9.06
C THR A 17 -6.20 5.34 8.70
N THR A 18 -6.75 4.17 9.03
CA THR A 18 -6.14 2.86 8.79
C THR A 18 -7.12 1.95 8.07
N LEU A 19 -6.70 1.39 6.94
CA LEU A 19 -7.49 0.46 6.15
C LEU A 19 -6.70 -0.82 5.90
N MET A 20 -7.27 -1.96 6.30
CA MET A 20 -6.70 -3.29 6.06
C MET A 20 -7.64 -4.09 5.17
N LEU A 21 -7.13 -4.51 4.02
CA LEU A 21 -7.84 -5.31 3.02
C LEU A 21 -6.94 -6.48 2.64
N THR A 22 -6.72 -7.44 3.53
CA THR A 22 -5.72 -8.51 3.33
C THR A 22 -6.36 -9.87 3.01
N ASN A 23 -5.55 -10.88 2.68
CA ASN A 23 -5.95 -12.29 2.60
C ASN A 23 -7.11 -12.55 1.61
N GLY A 24 -6.93 -12.14 0.35
CA GLY A 24 -7.90 -12.32 -0.73
C GLY A 24 -9.14 -11.43 -0.63
N THR A 25 -9.12 -10.43 0.25
CA THR A 25 -10.20 -9.44 0.40
C THR A 25 -10.31 -8.55 -0.84
N LEU A 26 -9.18 -8.11 -1.40
CA LEU A 26 -9.12 -7.24 -2.57
C LEU A 26 -8.83 -8.06 -3.84
N VAL A 27 -9.89 -8.47 -4.54
CA VAL A 27 -9.78 -9.20 -5.82
C VAL A 27 -9.80 -8.26 -7.02
N LYS A 28 -9.36 -8.75 -8.19
CA LYS A 28 -9.27 -8.01 -9.46
C LYS A 28 -10.50 -7.19 -9.82
N GLN A 29 -11.72 -7.69 -9.52
CA GLN A 29 -12.97 -6.97 -9.82
C GLN A 29 -13.09 -5.62 -9.09
N PHE A 30 -12.44 -5.47 -7.95
CA PHE A 30 -12.55 -4.29 -7.10
C PHE A 30 -11.48 -3.24 -7.37
N ILE A 31 -10.47 -3.55 -8.19
CA ILE A 31 -9.33 -2.66 -8.45
C ILE A 31 -9.76 -1.28 -8.98
N PRO A 32 -10.68 -1.15 -9.95
CA PRO A 32 -11.11 0.17 -10.41
C PRO A 32 -11.70 1.05 -9.28
N SER A 33 -12.57 0.47 -8.44
CA SER A 33 -13.16 1.19 -7.31
C SER A 33 -12.16 1.48 -6.20
N PHE A 34 -11.20 0.58 -5.99
CA PHE A 34 -10.11 0.77 -5.05
C PHE A 34 -9.16 1.89 -5.50
N CYS A 35 -8.77 1.95 -6.77
CA CYS A 35 -7.99 3.06 -7.32
C CYS A 35 -8.71 4.41 -7.10
N GLN A 36 -10.02 4.45 -7.31
CA GLN A 36 -10.81 5.66 -7.03
C GLN A 36 -10.78 6.04 -5.54
N LEU A 37 -10.84 5.07 -4.62
CA LEU A 37 -10.66 5.31 -3.19
C LEU A 37 -9.30 5.95 -2.89
N ILE A 38 -8.22 5.38 -3.42
CA ILE A 38 -6.84 5.86 -3.22
C ILE A 38 -6.66 7.28 -3.79
N LEU A 39 -7.29 7.60 -4.92
CA LEU A 39 -7.23 8.94 -5.52
C LEU A 39 -7.97 10.00 -4.70
N THR A 40 -9.11 9.64 -4.11
CA THR A 40 -10.04 10.62 -3.52
C THR A 40 -9.93 10.75 -2.01
N ASN A 41 -9.61 9.66 -1.31
CA ASN A 41 -9.53 9.68 0.14
C ASN A 41 -8.13 10.15 0.58
N GLN A 42 -8.11 11.26 1.33
CA GLN A 42 -6.87 11.82 1.90
C GLN A 42 -6.79 11.63 3.43
N SER A 43 -7.72 10.89 4.03
CA SER A 43 -7.74 10.58 5.46
C SER A 43 -7.01 9.28 5.80
N ILE A 44 -6.96 8.31 4.87
CA ILE A 44 -6.23 7.06 5.05
C ILE A 44 -4.73 7.35 4.98
N VAL A 45 -4.04 7.12 6.09
CA VAL A 45 -2.59 7.29 6.27
C VAL A 45 -1.87 5.95 6.27
N ALA A 46 -2.57 4.89 6.67
CA ALA A 46 -2.06 3.54 6.78
C ALA A 46 -2.91 2.56 5.95
N LEU A 47 -2.27 1.83 5.04
CA LEU A 47 -2.93 0.91 4.12
C LEU A 47 -2.22 -0.44 4.07
N ASP A 48 -2.99 -1.51 4.29
CA ASP A 48 -2.55 -2.89 4.09
C ASP A 48 -3.37 -3.56 2.98
N ILE A 49 -2.69 -3.97 1.92
CA ILE A 49 -3.26 -4.76 0.82
C ILE A 49 -2.50 -6.07 0.61
N SER A 50 -1.85 -6.58 1.65
CA SER A 50 -1.06 -7.82 1.56
C SER A 50 -1.92 -9.07 1.32
N ASP A 51 -1.28 -10.10 0.76
CA ASP A 51 -1.86 -11.43 0.53
C ASP A 51 -3.17 -11.39 -0.29
N ASN A 52 -3.19 -10.59 -1.36
CA ASN A 52 -4.33 -10.49 -2.27
C ASN A 52 -4.05 -11.01 -3.68
N TYR A 53 -2.82 -11.47 -3.96
CA TYR A 53 -2.42 -11.93 -5.29
C TYR A 53 -2.65 -10.88 -6.38
N LEU A 54 -2.45 -9.59 -6.05
CA LEU A 54 -2.63 -8.50 -7.01
C LEU A 54 -1.54 -8.53 -8.08
N GLU A 55 -1.97 -8.51 -9.33
CA GLU A 55 -1.11 -8.41 -10.51
C GLU A 55 -0.67 -6.94 -10.75
N PRO A 56 0.41 -6.69 -11.49
CA PRO A 56 0.79 -5.34 -11.91
C PRO A 56 -0.38 -4.62 -12.62
N SER A 57 -0.61 -3.36 -12.27
CA SER A 57 -1.76 -2.59 -12.77
C SER A 57 -1.41 -1.12 -12.89
N GLN A 58 -1.41 -0.61 -14.13
CA GLN A 58 -1.14 0.79 -14.41
C GLN A 58 -2.10 1.73 -13.68
N ASP A 59 -3.37 1.35 -13.54
CA ASP A 59 -4.37 2.14 -12.82
C ASP A 59 -4.01 2.27 -11.34
N LEU A 60 -3.52 1.19 -10.73
CA LEU A 60 -3.12 1.18 -9.33
C LEU A 60 -1.82 1.97 -9.13
N ASP A 61 -0.87 1.84 -10.05
CA ASP A 61 0.36 2.65 -10.06
C ASP A 61 0.03 4.14 -10.18
N GLN A 62 -0.89 4.54 -11.08
CA GLN A 62 -1.35 5.93 -11.19
C GLN A 62 -2.05 6.41 -9.91
N ALA A 63 -2.85 5.56 -9.27
CA ALA A 63 -3.51 5.92 -8.02
C ALA A 63 -2.49 6.20 -6.90
N PHE A 64 -1.51 5.31 -6.71
CA PHE A 64 -0.44 5.51 -5.72
C PHE A 64 0.46 6.70 -6.05
N LYS A 65 0.74 6.95 -7.32
CA LYS A 65 1.50 8.13 -7.78
C LYS A 65 0.84 9.45 -7.39
N GLN A 66 -0.50 9.50 -7.43
CA GLN A 66 -1.26 10.71 -7.16
C GLN A 66 -1.68 10.87 -5.69
N ASN A 67 -1.82 9.78 -4.94
CA ASN A 67 -2.17 9.86 -3.53
C ASN A 67 -1.08 10.60 -2.73
N LYS A 68 -1.51 11.44 -1.78
CA LYS A 68 -0.62 12.25 -0.92
C LYS A 68 -0.80 12.00 0.57
N SER A 69 -1.65 11.06 0.97
CA SER A 69 -1.98 10.82 2.38
C SER A 69 -1.31 9.58 2.96
N ILE A 70 -1.07 8.55 2.14
CA ILE A 70 -0.56 7.27 2.60
C ILE A 70 0.92 7.39 2.96
N LYS A 71 1.22 7.11 4.24
CA LYS A 71 2.56 7.11 4.82
C LYS A 71 3.04 5.70 5.21
N ILE A 72 2.12 4.79 5.52
CA ILE A 72 2.43 3.38 5.81
C ILE A 72 1.73 2.53 4.76
N LEU A 73 2.51 1.73 4.03
CA LEU A 73 1.99 0.88 2.97
C LEU A 73 2.54 -0.54 3.09
N ASN A 74 1.64 -1.52 3.12
CA ASN A 74 1.98 -2.92 3.01
C ASN A 74 1.46 -3.50 1.68
N ILE A 75 2.40 -3.90 0.82
CA ILE A 75 2.13 -4.55 -0.48
C ILE A 75 2.68 -5.97 -0.56
N SER A 76 3.15 -6.55 0.55
CA SER A 76 3.72 -7.91 0.57
C SER A 76 2.72 -8.97 0.09
N GLU A 77 3.20 -10.13 -0.30
CA GLU A 77 2.39 -11.27 -0.76
C GLU A 77 1.46 -10.88 -1.92
N ASN A 78 1.98 -10.05 -2.84
CA ASN A 78 1.35 -9.68 -4.11
C ASN A 78 2.33 -9.87 -5.28
N GLN A 79 1.84 -9.68 -6.50
CA GLN A 79 2.58 -9.96 -7.73
C GLN A 79 3.03 -8.69 -8.46
N PHE A 80 3.15 -7.55 -7.78
CA PHE A 80 3.64 -6.28 -8.35
C PHE A 80 4.97 -6.41 -9.10
N ASN A 81 5.25 -5.54 -10.06
CA ASN A 81 6.56 -5.42 -10.70
C ASN A 81 7.29 -4.17 -10.14
N GLN A 82 8.32 -3.67 -10.83
CA GLN A 82 9.06 -2.49 -10.35
C GLN A 82 8.31 -1.16 -10.56
N ASP A 83 7.28 -1.11 -11.41
CA ASP A 83 6.56 0.12 -11.78
C ASP A 83 5.88 0.77 -10.56
N ILE A 84 5.45 -0.05 -9.59
CA ILE A 84 4.91 0.46 -8.32
C ILE A 84 5.92 1.35 -7.60
N PHE A 85 7.22 1.06 -7.66
CA PHE A 85 8.23 1.88 -6.99
C PHE A 85 8.49 3.20 -7.72
N ASP A 86 8.31 3.25 -9.04
CA ASP A 86 8.32 4.53 -9.78
C ASP A 86 7.12 5.40 -9.40
N ALA A 87 5.95 4.78 -9.20
CA ALA A 87 4.77 5.46 -8.68
C ALA A 87 4.99 5.99 -7.26
N LEU A 88 5.52 5.15 -6.36
CA LEU A 88 5.84 5.54 -4.98
C LEU A 88 6.93 6.60 -4.90
N LEU A 89 7.94 6.57 -5.78
CA LEU A 89 8.95 7.62 -5.88
C LEU A 89 8.35 8.94 -6.37
N SER A 90 7.41 8.87 -7.31
CA SER A 90 6.72 10.05 -7.84
C SER A 90 5.80 10.69 -6.80
N SER A 91 5.15 9.88 -5.96
CA SER A 91 4.31 10.40 -4.88
C SER A 91 5.14 10.94 -3.72
N ASP A 92 6.23 10.22 -3.40
CA ASP A 92 7.20 10.46 -2.33
C ASP A 92 6.53 10.73 -0.98
N THR A 93 5.54 9.92 -0.61
CA THR A 93 4.80 10.06 0.66
C THR A 93 4.99 8.91 1.64
N VAL A 94 5.30 7.72 1.13
CA VAL A 94 5.45 6.52 1.96
C VAL A 94 6.73 6.61 2.79
N GLN A 95 6.56 6.53 4.10
CA GLN A 95 7.62 6.54 5.11
C GLN A 95 7.99 5.13 5.56
N TYR A 96 7.00 4.25 5.64
CA TYR A 96 7.18 2.86 6.06
C TYR A 96 6.58 1.92 5.01
N LEU A 97 7.43 1.10 4.40
CA LEU A 97 7.04 0.21 3.32
C LEU A 97 7.29 -1.25 3.72
N LEU A 98 6.29 -2.11 3.55
CA LEU A 98 6.41 -3.56 3.75
C LEU A 98 6.35 -4.26 2.38
N VAL A 99 7.37 -5.07 2.09
CA VAL A 99 7.54 -5.81 0.83
C VAL A 99 8.11 -7.21 1.10
N ASP A 100 7.99 -8.12 0.13
CA ASP A 100 8.49 -9.49 0.29
C ASP A 100 10.01 -9.58 0.35
N ILE A 101 10.53 -10.41 1.27
CA ILE A 101 11.94 -10.72 1.43
C ILE A 101 12.54 -11.36 0.17
N ASN A 102 11.73 -12.08 -0.61
CA ASN A 102 12.18 -12.74 -1.83
C ASN A 102 12.32 -11.77 -3.01
N ARG A 103 11.95 -10.50 -2.82
CA ARG A 103 11.99 -9.47 -3.85
C ARG A 103 13.19 -8.53 -3.66
N LEU A 104 14.31 -9.07 -3.16
CA LEU A 104 15.56 -8.31 -2.93
C LEU A 104 16.06 -7.57 -4.18
N ALA A 105 15.76 -8.09 -5.37
CA ALA A 105 16.09 -7.42 -6.63
C ALA A 105 15.47 -6.02 -6.74
N PHE A 106 14.37 -5.76 -6.04
CA PHE A 106 13.73 -4.45 -6.01
C PHE A 106 14.47 -3.44 -5.12
N HIS A 107 15.33 -3.86 -4.18
CA HIS A 107 16.12 -2.90 -3.38
C HIS A 107 17.16 -2.14 -4.21
N GLN A 108 17.50 -2.62 -5.40
CA GLN A 108 18.34 -1.88 -6.35
C GLN A 108 17.55 -0.80 -7.10
N HIS A 109 16.22 -0.79 -6.97
CA HIS A 109 15.39 0.24 -7.57
C HIS A 109 15.66 1.60 -6.93
N ARG A 110 15.77 2.65 -7.75
CA ARG A 110 16.11 4.01 -7.32
C ARG A 110 15.20 4.58 -6.23
N TYR A 111 13.95 4.10 -6.13
CA TYR A 111 13.03 4.47 -5.05
C TYR A 111 13.68 4.37 -3.66
N PHE A 112 14.38 3.27 -3.39
CA PHE A 112 14.97 3.00 -2.08
C PHE A 112 16.17 3.89 -1.75
N SER A 113 16.80 4.51 -2.76
CA SER A 113 17.92 5.43 -2.57
C SER A 113 17.56 6.91 -2.76
N GLU A 114 16.47 7.21 -3.48
CA GLU A 114 16.10 8.57 -3.88
C GLU A 114 14.83 9.11 -3.24
N SER A 115 13.98 8.27 -2.64
CA SER A 115 12.82 8.75 -1.89
C SER A 115 13.30 9.59 -0.71
N LYS A 116 12.71 10.78 -0.54
CA LYS A 116 13.02 11.67 0.59
C LYS A 116 12.15 11.39 1.80
N SER A 117 11.01 10.73 1.59
CA SER A 117 10.07 10.38 2.64
C SER A 117 10.31 9.01 3.24
N LEU A 118 10.89 8.05 2.50
CA LEU A 118 11.10 6.70 2.98
C LEU A 118 12.06 6.68 4.20
N ILE A 119 11.55 6.25 5.34
CA ILE A 119 12.30 6.09 6.59
C ILE A 119 12.79 4.64 6.72
N GLN A 120 11.90 3.68 6.50
CA GLN A 120 12.22 2.27 6.73
C GLN A 120 11.44 1.33 5.81
N THR A 121 12.13 0.31 5.31
CA THR A 121 11.53 -0.83 4.63
C THR A 121 11.59 -2.06 5.53
N PHE A 122 10.50 -2.83 5.59
CA PHE A 122 10.44 -4.11 6.31
C PHE A 122 10.24 -5.25 5.31
N LEU A 123 10.98 -6.33 5.52
CA LEU A 123 10.95 -7.51 4.67
C LEU A 123 10.07 -8.60 5.28
N ILE A 124 9.04 -9.01 4.55
CA ILE A 124 8.08 -10.03 4.95
C ILE A 124 8.42 -11.35 4.26
N GLY A 125 8.43 -12.48 4.97
CA GLY A 125 8.77 -13.78 4.37
C GLY A 125 8.13 -14.96 5.08
N ALA A 126 8.02 -16.08 4.37
CA ALA A 126 7.29 -17.29 4.76
C ALA A 126 7.72 -17.98 6.07
N THR A 127 8.82 -17.56 6.70
CA THR A 127 9.39 -18.22 7.90
C THR A 127 9.46 -17.33 9.13
N THR A 128 9.04 -16.07 9.05
CA THR A 128 9.06 -15.24 10.24
C THR A 128 7.79 -15.48 11.03
N ASN A 129 7.95 -15.99 12.26
CA ASN A 129 7.01 -15.77 13.37
C ASN A 129 6.93 -14.27 13.72
N MET A 130 6.95 -13.38 12.72
CA MET A 130 6.66 -11.98 12.91
C MET A 130 5.20 -11.95 13.32
N LYS A 131 4.96 -11.38 14.51
CA LYS A 131 3.62 -10.88 14.85
C LYS A 131 3.12 -10.11 13.62
N PRO A 132 1.82 -10.23 13.27
CA PRO A 132 1.23 -9.35 12.25
C PRO A 132 1.75 -7.94 12.52
N PHE A 133 2.22 -7.24 11.50
CA PHE A 133 2.58 -5.84 11.68
C PHE A 133 1.32 -5.14 12.18
N HIS A 134 1.25 -4.94 13.49
CA HIS A 134 0.17 -4.20 14.09
C HIS A 134 0.51 -2.76 13.75
N PHE A 135 -0.24 -2.21 12.80
CA PHE A 135 -0.32 -0.76 12.60
C PHE A 135 -0.49 -0.14 13.98
N ASN A 136 0.59 0.45 14.48
CA ASN A 136 0.55 1.16 15.74
C ASN A 136 0.42 2.65 15.37
N PRO A 137 -0.75 3.26 15.56
CA PRO A 137 -0.95 4.67 15.24
C PRO A 137 0.01 5.58 16.02
N SER A 138 0.58 5.13 17.15
CA SER A 138 1.52 5.94 17.92
C SER A 138 2.87 6.15 17.23
N ILE A 139 3.15 5.45 16.13
CA ILE A 139 4.34 5.70 15.27
C ILE A 139 4.05 6.82 14.25
N LEU A 140 2.78 7.26 14.11
CA LEU A 140 2.35 8.35 13.24
C LEU A 140 2.22 9.69 13.98
N SER A 141 2.44 9.70 15.28
CA SER A 141 2.37 10.87 16.16
C SER A 141 3.77 11.32 16.55
N ASP A 142 4.51 11.89 15.60
CA ASP A 142 5.59 12.84 15.84
C ASP A 142 5.35 14.09 14.95
#